data_AF-A0A1S9IHF3-F1
#
_entry.id   AF-A0A1S9IHF3-F1
#
_cell.length_a   1.000
_cell.length_b   1.000
_cell.length_c   1.000
_cell.angle_alpha   90.00
_cell.angle_beta   90.00
_cell.angle_gamma   90.00
#
_symmetry.space_group_name_H-M   'P 1'
#
loop_
_entity.id
_entity.type
_entity.pdbx_description
1 polymer ?
#
loop_
_entity_poly.entity_id
_entity_poly.type
_entity_poly.pdbx_seq_one_letter_code
_entity_poly.pdbx_strand_id
1 'polypeptide(L)' 'MKTKEGLFEKMNQLRQDLYKISVTLEEKDRDEEKILNLSREMDELILQYMKSEYE' A
#
# COMPACT_ATOMS: atom_id res chain seq x y z
N MET A 1 5.09 17.33 -9.19
CA MET A 1 5.43 17.23 -7.77
C MET A 1 4.46 16.25 -7.14
N LYS A 2 4.91 15.10 -6.62
CA LYS A 2 4.02 14.21 -5.87
C LYS A 2 3.76 14.90 -4.53
N THR A 3 2.58 15.48 -4.33
CA THR A 3 2.25 16.13 -3.05
C THR A 3 2.10 15.06 -1.97
N LYS A 4 2.44 15.40 -0.72
CA LYS A 4 2.24 14.52 0.43
C LYS A 4 0.82 13.99 0.54
N GLU A 5 -0.16 14.84 0.25
CA GLU A 5 -1.58 14.46 0.24
C GLU A 5 -1.87 13.36 -0.78
N GLY A 6 -1.35 13.48 -2.01
CA GLY A 6 -1.52 12.44 -3.02
C GLY A 6 -0.80 11.13 -2.70
N LEU A 7 0.33 11.19 -1.97
CA LEU A 7 1.00 10.00 -1.45
C LEU A 7 0.19 9.35 -0.33
N PHE A 8 -0.36 10.15 0.58
CA PHE A 8 -1.19 9.67 1.68
C PHE A 8 -2.49 9.02 1.18
N GLU A 9 -3.16 9.62 0.20
CA GLU A 9 -4.37 9.03 -0.42
C GLU A 9 -4.06 7.67 -1.05
N LYS A 10 -2.95 7.56 -1.78
CA LYS A 10 -2.52 6.28 -2.37
C LYS A 10 -2.22 5.22 -1.31
N MET A 11 -1.49 5.57 -0.25
CA MET A 11 -1.22 4.66 0.87
C MET A 11 -2.52 4.20 1.55
N ASN A 12 -3.49 5.11 1.71
CA ASN A 12 -4.78 4.77 2.29
C ASN A 12 -5.57 3.79 1.42
N GLN A 13 -5.57 4.00 0.10
CA GLN A 13 -6.20 3.08 -0.85
C GLN A 13 -5.56 1.70 -0.80
N LEU A 14 -4.23 1.66 -0.81
CA LEU A 14 -3.46 0.41 -0.76
C LEU A 14 -3.71 -0.37 0.53
N ARG A 15 -3.80 0.33 1.66
CA ARG A 15 -4.19 -0.26 2.94
C ARG A 15 -5.58 -0.90 2.90
N GLN A 16 -6.56 -0.25 2.24
CA GLN A 16 -7.90 -0.82 2.11
C GLN A 16 -7.90 -2.06 1.24
N ASP A 17 -7.10 -2.08 0.17
CA ASP A 17 -7.03 -3.24 -0.73
C ASP A 17 -6.32 -4.43 -0.08
N LEU A 18 -5.26 -4.20 0.70
CA LEU A 18 -4.66 -5.23 1.56
C LEU A 18 -5.65 -5.77 2.60
N TYR A 19 -6.47 -4.90 3.19
CA TYR A 19 -7.51 -5.33 4.13
C TYR A 19 -8.56 -6.22 3.46
N LYS A 20 -9.04 -5.86 2.26
CA LYS A 20 -10.01 -6.69 1.51
C LYS A 20 -9.46 -8.08 1.22
N ILE A 21 -8.18 -8.17 0.87
CA ILE A 21 -7.55 -9.46 0.58
C ILE A 21 -7.39 -10.27 1.87
N SER A 22 -6.98 -9.64 2.98
CA SER A 22 -6.77 -10.33 4.25
C SER A 22 -8.07 -10.84 4.91
N VAL A 23 -9.21 -10.16 4.69
CA VAL A 23 -10.52 -10.62 5.17
C VAL A 23 -11.16 -11.68 4.28
N THR A 24 -10.54 -12.06 3.15
CA THR A 24 -10.98 -13.22 2.36
C THR A 24 -11.01 -14.45 3.28
N LEU A 25 -12.19 -15.07 3.35
CA LEU A 25 -12.55 -16.07 4.37
C LEU A 25 -11.74 -17.36 4.29
N GLU A 26 -11.27 -17.72 3.10
CA GLU A 26 -10.46 -18.93 2.89
C GLU A 26 -9.02 -18.55 2.58
N GLU A 27 -8.08 -19.06 3.39
CA GLU A 27 -6.66 -18.76 3.28
C GLU A 27 -6.07 -19.20 1.93
N LYS A 28 -6.55 -20.33 1.38
CA LYS A 28 -6.18 -20.84 0.06
C LYS A 28 -6.60 -19.95 -1.11
N ASP A 29 -7.60 -19.07 -0.90
CA ASP A 29 -8.12 -18.16 -1.91
C ASP A 29 -7.47 -16.77 -1.81
N ARG A 30 -6.57 -16.58 -0.82
CA ARG A 30 -5.78 -15.35 -0.71
C ARG A 30 -4.70 -15.36 -1.78
N ASP A 31 -4.71 -14.32 -2.59
CA ASP A 31 -3.68 -14.08 -3.59
C ASP A 31 -2.40 -13.57 -2.91
N GLU A 32 -1.55 -14.51 -2.46
CA GLU A 32 -0.30 -14.22 -1.75
C GLU A 32 0.66 -13.36 -2.58
N GLU A 33 0.72 -13.58 -3.90
CA GLU A 33 1.54 -12.80 -4.81
C GLU A 33 1.06 -11.35 -4.85
N LYS A 34 -0.25 -11.14 -4.92
CA LYS A 34 -0.85 -9.81 -4.84
C LYS A 34 -0.61 -9.13 -3.49
N ILE A 35 -0.69 -9.86 -2.37
CA ILE A 35 -0.34 -9.32 -1.04
C ILE A 35 1.11 -8.84 -1.01
N LEU A 36 2.04 -9.66 -1.51
CA LEU A 36 3.47 -9.33 -1.54
C LEU A 36 3.74 -8.10 -2.41
N ASN A 37 3.11 -8.03 -3.58
CA ASN A 37 3.26 -6.91 -4.51
C ASN A 37 2.70 -5.61 -3.91
N LEU A 38 1.50 -5.65 -3.33
CA LEU A 38 0.91 -4.50 -2.64
C LEU A 38 1.76 -4.06 -1.43
N SER A 39 2.34 -5.01 -0.69
CA SER A 39 3.21 -4.69 0.44
C SER A 39 4.46 -3.92 -0.01
N ARG A 40 5.08 -4.34 -1.12
CA ARG A 40 6.23 -3.62 -1.71
C ARG A 40 5.86 -2.21 -2.18
N GLU A 41 4.69 -2.06 -2.82
CA GLU A 41 4.22 -0.75 -3.26
C GLU A 41 3.97 0.20 -2.07
N MET A 42 3.44 -0.33 -0.96
CA MET A 42 3.29 0.43 0.29
C MET A 42 4.63 0.93 0.84
N ASP A 43 5.65 0.06 0.87
CA ASP A 43 7.00 0.43 1.33
C ASP A 43 7.62 1.54 0.46
N GLU A 44 7.47 1.44 -0.87
CA GLU A 44 7.94 2.48 -1.79
C GLU A 44 7.22 3.82 -1.60
N LEU A 45 5.91 3.80 -1.34
CA LEU A 45 5.13 5.00 -1.05
C LEU A 45 5.54 5.63 0.29
N ILE A 46 5.79 4.82 1.32
CA ILE A 46 6.33 5.29 2.61
C ILE A 46 7.67 5.99 2.40
N LEU A 47 8.58 5.37 1.65
CA LEU A 47 9.89 5.97 1.35
C LEU A 47 9.76 7.31 0.60
N GLN A 48 8.84 7.39 -0.36
CA GLN A 48 8.57 8.65 -1.08
C GLN A 48 7.97 9.71 -0.15
N TYR A 49 7.06 9.32 0.73
CA TYR A 49 6.45 10.22 1.70
C TYR A 49 7.49 10.76 2.69
N MET A 50 8.36 9.90 3.22
CA MET A 50 9.46 10.32 4.09
C MET A 50 10.44 11.24 3.38
N LYS A 51 10.81 10.96 2.13
CA LYS A 51 11.71 11.82 1.34
C LYS A 51 11.11 13.21 1.06
N SER A 52 9.79 13.29 0.91
CA SER A 52 9.09 14.58 0.73
C SER A 52 9.10 15.48 1.97
N GLU A 53 9.61 15.03 3.13
CA GLU A 53 9.85 15.86 4.31
C GLU A 53 11.22 16.55 4.30
N TYR A 54 12.13 16.12 3.42
CA TYR A 54 13.52 16.60 3.38
C TYR A 54 13.82 17.51 2.16
N GLU A 55 12.82 17.78 1.31
CA GLU A 55 12.85 18.77 0.22
C GLU A 55 12.00 20.00 0.56
#